data_AF-A0A450WUK0-F1
#
_entry.id   AF-A0A450WUK0-F1
#
_cell.length_a   1.000
_cell.length_b   1.000
_cell.length_c   1.000
_cell.angle_alpha   90.00
_cell.angle_beta   90.00
_cell.angle_gamma   90.00
#
_symmetry.space_group_name_H-M   'P 1'
#
loop_
_entity.id
_entity.type
_entity.pdbx_description
1 polymer ?
#
loop_
_entity_poly.entity_id
_entity_poly.type
_entity_poly.pdbx_seq_one_letter_code
_entity_poly.pdbx_strand_id
1 'polypeptide(L)' 'MDAIPFDTHEFVRTLRQAGVDEKQAIAYKDALKGAAFATRHDLEMMENRIIAKIAGMQVLLVIAIAALIKIL' A
#
# COMPACT_ATOMS: atom_id res chain seq x y z
N MET A 1 3.13 -13.18 2.65
CA MET A 1 1.98 -12.39 3.14
C MET A 1 1.59 -12.96 4.48
N ASP A 2 2.01 -12.35 5.58
CA ASP A 2 1.35 -12.62 6.86
C ASP A 2 0.01 -11.91 6.82
N ALA A 3 -1.05 -12.67 6.57
CA ALA A 3 -2.40 -12.16 6.66
C ALA A 3 -2.64 -11.76 8.12
N ILE A 4 -2.82 -10.46 8.38
CA ILE A 4 -3.28 -10.01 9.69
C ILE A 4 -4.74 -10.50 9.81
N PRO A 5 -5.07 -11.38 10.76
CA PRO A 5 -6.42 -11.91 10.87
C PRO A 5 -7.38 -10.76 11.26
N PHE A 6 -8.34 -10.49 10.38
CA PHE A 6 -9.42 -9.53 10.68
C PHE A 6 -10.51 -10.24 11.49
N ASP A 7 -10.52 -10.02 12.81
CA ASP A 7 -11.58 -10.55 13.67
C ASP A 7 -12.89 -9.78 13.43
N THR A 8 -13.70 -10.34 12.55
CA THR A 8 -15.01 -9.78 12.20
C THR A 8 -15.99 -9.71 13.36
N HIS A 9 -15.85 -10.57 14.37
CA HIS A 9 -16.74 -10.62 15.52
C HIS A 9 -16.36 -9.52 16.53
N GLU A 10 -15.08 -9.39 16.83
CA GLU A 10 -14.58 -8.29 17.67
C GLU A 10 -14.86 -6.92 17.05
N PHE A 11 -14.73 -6.79 15.74
CA PHE A 11 -15.05 -5.57 15.01
C PHE A 11 -16.53 -5.16 15.19
N VAL A 12 -17.48 -6.07 14.93
CA VAL A 12 -18.92 -5.80 15.11
C VAL A 12 -19.24 -5.50 16.57
N ARG A 13 -18.68 -6.27 17.52
CA ARG A 13 -18.88 -6.07 18.95
C ARG A 13 -18.44 -4.67 19.39
N THR A 14 -17.27 -4.23 18.93
CA THR A 14 -16.71 -2.90 19.26
C THR A 14 -17.61 -1.78 18.76
N LEU A 15 -18.10 -1.89 17.51
CA LEU A 15 -19.03 -0.91 16.95
C LEU A 15 -20.34 -0.83 17.73
N ARG A 16 -20.89 -1.99 18.11
CA ARG A 16 -22.11 -2.05 18.94
C ARG A 16 -21.90 -1.41 20.31
N GLN A 17 -20.75 -1.63 20.95
CA GLN A 17 -20.39 -0.98 22.22
C GLN A 17 -20.24 0.54 22.09
N ALA A 18 -19.86 1.02 20.91
CA ALA A 18 -19.81 2.45 20.58
C ALA A 18 -21.19 3.06 20.21
N GLY A 19 -22.28 2.27 20.27
CA GLY A 19 -23.63 2.73 19.97
C GLY A 19 -24.04 2.66 18.49
N VAL A 20 -23.24 2.01 17.63
CA VAL A 20 -23.61 1.74 16.24
C VAL A 20 -24.65 0.64 16.20
N ASP A 21 -25.71 0.82 15.41
CA ASP A 21 -26.74 -0.20 15.21
C ASP A 21 -26.13 -1.49 14.65
N GLU A 22 -26.67 -2.64 15.06
CA GLU A 22 -26.13 -3.94 14.67
C GLU A 22 -26.15 -4.15 13.15
N LYS A 23 -27.19 -3.69 12.45
CA LYS A 23 -27.25 -3.81 10.98
C LYS A 23 -26.18 -2.96 10.32
N GLN A 24 -25.90 -1.77 10.86
CA GLN A 24 -24.84 -0.90 10.37
C GLN A 24 -23.45 -1.51 10.64
N ALA A 25 -23.22 -2.05 11.84
CA ALA A 25 -21.96 -2.70 12.18
C ALA A 25 -21.68 -3.91 11.28
N ILE A 26 -22.70 -4.72 10.99
CA ILE A 26 -22.63 -5.83 10.04
C ILE A 26 -22.31 -5.32 8.63
N ALA A 27 -22.97 -4.26 8.18
CA ALA A 27 -22.73 -3.66 6.86
C ALA A 27 -21.28 -3.16 6.70
N TYR A 28 -20.70 -2.52 7.73
CA TYR A 28 -19.31 -2.09 7.71
C TYR A 28 -18.33 -3.28 7.64
N LYS A 29 -18.60 -4.32 8.43
CA LYS A 29 -17.82 -5.57 8.41
C LYS A 29 -17.86 -6.23 7.02
N ASP A 30 -19.03 -6.27 6.38
CA ASP A 30 -19.18 -6.85 5.04
C ASP A 30 -18.56 -5.99 3.95
N ALA A 31 -18.58 -4.66 4.08
CA ALA A 31 -17.86 -3.75 3.18
C ALA A 31 -16.33 -3.94 3.25
N LEU A 32 -15.79 -4.17 4.45
CA LEU A 32 -14.36 -4.40 4.67
C LEU A 32 -13.88 -5.77 4.16
N LYS A 33 -14.73 -6.80 4.19
CA LYS A 33 -14.39 -8.12 3.63
C LYS A 33 -14.07 -8.08 2.14
N GLY A 34 -14.69 -7.17 1.39
CA GLY A 34 -14.46 -7.00 -0.05
C GLY A 34 -13.38 -5.98 -0.40
N ALA A 35 -12.82 -5.29 0.59
CA ALA A 35 -11.84 -4.24 0.36
C ALA A 35 -10.43 -4.83 0.17
N ALA A 36 -9.79 -4.49 -0.94
CA ALA A 36 -8.39 -4.83 -1.18
C ALA A 36 -7.50 -3.75 -0.57
N PHE A 37 -6.93 -4.03 0.60
CA PHE A 37 -5.95 -3.15 1.24
C PHE A 37 -4.54 -3.48 0.78
N ALA A 38 -3.76 -2.46 0.46
CA ALA A 38 -2.33 -2.62 0.27
C ALA A 38 -1.70 -3.09 1.58
N THR A 39 -0.98 -4.21 1.53
CA THR A 39 -0.18 -4.67 2.66
C THR A 39 1.09 -3.85 2.77
N ARG A 40 1.75 -3.90 3.93
CA ARG A 40 3.09 -3.31 4.11
C ARG A 40 4.06 -3.78 3.03
N HIS A 41 4.01 -5.07 2.69
CA HIS A 41 4.86 -5.64 1.66
C HIS A 41 4.59 -5.05 0.27
N ASP A 42 3.32 -4.82 -0.08
CA ASP A 42 2.96 -4.19 -1.37
C ASP A 42 3.53 -2.76 -1.46
N LEU A 43 3.50 -2.01 -0.35
CA LEU A 43 4.08 -0.68 -0.26
C LEU A 43 5.61 -0.71 -0.37
N GLU A 44 6.29 -1.63 0.33
CA GLU A 44 7.74 -1.81 0.26
C GLU A 44 8.18 -2.21 -1.16
N MET A 45 7.43 -3.09 -1.84
CA MET A 45 7.67 -3.43 -3.24
C MET A 45 7.49 -2.22 -4.16
N MET A 46 6.47 -1.40 -3.93
CA MET A 46 6.24 -0.18 -4.70
C MET A 46 7.39 0.82 -4.50
N GLU A 47 7.80 1.04 -3.26
CA GLU A 47 8.94 1.92 -2.91
C GLU A 47 10.21 1.46 -3.60
N ASN A 48 10.56 0.17 -3.51
CA ASN A 48 11.73 -0.40 -4.18
C ASN A 48 11.68 -0.20 -5.70
N ARG A 49 10.52 -0.36 -6.34
CA ARG A 49 10.36 -0.12 -7.79
C ARG A 49 10.55 1.35 -8.15
N ILE A 50 10.07 2.28 -7.32
CA ILE A 50 10.25 3.72 -7.52
C ILE A 50 11.73 4.07 -7.39
N ILE A 51 12.39 3.62 -6.32
CA ILE A 51 13.82 3.85 -6.09
C ILE A 51 14.64 3.31 -7.25
N ALA A 52 14.39 2.08 -7.71
CA ALA A 52 15.10 1.49 -8.84
C ALA A 52 14.93 2.29 -10.14
N LYS A 53 13.72 2.78 -10.43
CA LYS A 53 13.47 3.64 -11.61
C LYS A 53 14.23 4.95 -11.52
N ILE A 54 14.21 5.60 -10.36
CA ILE A 54 14.92 6.87 -10.13
C ILE A 54 16.43 6.67 -10.28
N ALA A 55 16.99 5.65 -9.63
CA ALA A 55 18.40 5.32 -9.72
C ALA A 55 18.82 5.02 -11.17
N GLY A 56 18.02 4.25 -11.91
CA GLY A 56 18.26 3.97 -13.32
C GLY A 56 18.26 5.23 -14.19
N MET A 57 17.29 6.14 -13.99
CA MET A 57 17.27 7.43 -14.70
C MET A 57 18.49 8.29 -14.36
N GLN A 58 18.92 8.34 -13.10
CA GLN A 58 20.12 9.09 -12.71
C GLN A 58 21.38 8.57 -13.40
N VAL A 59 21.56 7.24 -13.48
CA VAL A 59 22.69 6.65 -14.21
C VAL A 59 22.67 7.04 -15.69
N LEU A 60 21.51 6.97 -16.34
CA LEU A 60 21.36 7.37 -17.75
C LEU A 60 21.69 8.86 -17.96
N LEU A 61 21.24 9.74 -17.06
CA LEU A 61 21.55 11.17 -17.11
C LEU A 61 23.05 11.42 -16.97
N VAL A 62 23.73 10.77 -16.02
CA VAL A 62 25.18 10.91 -15.84
C VAL A 62 25.94 10.46 -17.09
N ILE A 63 25.55 9.33 -17.68
CA ILE A 63 26.16 8.82 -18.92
C ILE A 63 25.94 9.81 -20.07
N ALA A 64 24.73 10.35 -20.23
CA ALA A 64 24.41 11.31 -21.28
C ALA A 64 25.25 12.60 -21.14
N ILE A 65 25.37 13.14 -19.92
CA ILE A 65 26.18 14.33 -19.65
C ILE A 65 27.66 14.05 -19.92
N ALA A 66 28.19 12.91 -19.47
CA ALA A 66 29.58 12.53 -19.72
C ALA A 66 29.88 12.40 -21.23
N ALA A 67 28.95 11.83 -22.00
CA ALA A 67 29.06 11.75 -23.46
C ALA A 67 29.07 13.13 -24.11
N LEU A 68 28.20 14.05 -23.67
CA LEU A 68 28.15 15.43 -24.18
C LEU A 68 29.45 16.18 -23.88
N ILE A 69 30.00 16.06 -22.67
CA ILE A 69 31.30 16.68 -22.29
C ILE A 69 32.43 16.15 -23.16
N LYS A 70 32.40 14.87 -23.56
CA LYS A 70 33.44 14.28 -24.41
C LYS A 70 33.36 14.73 -25.87
N ILE A 71 32.17 15.11 -26.33
CA ILE A 71 31.91 15.54 -27.72
C ILE A 71 32.18 17.04 -27.91
N LEU A 72 31.99 17.85 -26.86
CA LEU A 72 32.32 19.29 -26.84
C LEU A 72 33.82 19.53 -26.70
#